data_AF-A0A101WYR9-F1
#
_entry.id   AF-A0A101WYR9-F1
#
_cell.length_a   1.000
_cell.length_b   1.000
_cell.length_c   1.000
_cell.angle_alpha   90.00
_cell.angle_beta   90.00
_cell.angle_gamma   90.00
#
_symmetry.space_group_name_H-M   'P 1'
#
loop_
_entity.id
_entity.type
_entity.pdbx_description
1 polymer ?
#
loop_
_entity_poly.entity_id
_entity_poly.type
_entity_poly.pdbx_seq_one_letter_code
_entity_poly.pdbx_strand_id
1 'polypeptide(L)' 'MDLVFRRVNGLELDKCVEIAHDLREWLNEQGLRKMVVDIREYETYGAYLNGELVGFAVLRFEHDFAEIMWMAV' A
#
# COMPACT_ATOMS: atom_id res chain seq x y z
N MET A 1 -6.10 -1.04 21.86
CA MET A 1 -5.49 -0.63 20.58
C MET A 1 -5.16 -1.91 19.86
N ASP A 2 -5.94 -2.23 18.82
CA ASP A 2 -5.76 -3.45 18.04
C ASP A 2 -5.13 -3.06 16.70
N LEU A 3 -3.90 -3.52 16.47
CA LEU A 3 -3.16 -3.28 15.22
C LEU A 3 -2.89 -4.62 14.56
N VAL A 4 -3.41 -4.80 13.36
CA VAL A 4 -3.29 -6.05 12.60
C VAL A 4 -2.67 -5.76 11.24
N PHE A 5 -1.66 -6.52 10.87
CA PHE A 5 -1.12 -6.53 9.51
C PHE A 5 -1.69 -7.71 8.75
N ARG A 6 -2.29 -7.44 7.58
CA ARG A 6 -2.80 -8.51 6.71
C ARG A 6 -2.75 -8.10 5.25
N ARG A 7 -2.81 -9.10 4.37
CA ARG A 7 -2.96 -8.87 2.94
C ARG A 7 -4.23 -8.08 2.65
N VAL A 8 -4.11 -7.07 1.79
CA VAL A 8 -5.21 -6.25 1.28
C VAL A 8 -5.92 -7.05 0.17
N ASN A 9 -7.25 -7.11 0.23
CA ASN A 9 -8.04 -7.75 -0.82
C ASN A 9 -8.46 -6.73 -1.89
N GLY A 10 -8.95 -7.20 -3.04
CA GLY A 10 -9.26 -6.34 -4.19
C GLY A 10 -10.27 -5.21 -3.92
N LEU A 11 -11.17 -5.37 -2.94
CA LEU A 11 -12.16 -4.35 -2.56
C LEU A 11 -11.54 -3.23 -1.71
N GLU A 12 -10.38 -3.48 -1.10
CA GLU A 12 -9.69 -2.55 -0.21
C GLU A 12 -8.55 -1.80 -0.91
N LEU A 13 -8.17 -2.19 -2.14
CA LEU A 13 -7.09 -1.55 -2.90
C LEU A 13 -7.38 -0.07 -3.18
N ASP A 14 -8.65 0.30 -3.37
CA ASP A 14 -9.03 1.70 -3.60
C ASP A 14 -8.75 2.57 -2.36
N LYS A 15 -8.87 2.02 -1.14
CA LYS A 15 -8.46 2.73 0.09
C LYS A 15 -6.94 2.96 0.13
N CYS A 16 -6.12 2.02 -0.35
CA CYS A 16 -4.67 2.24 -0.48
C CYS A 16 -4.36 3.38 -1.48
N VAL A 17 -5.14 3.49 -2.56
CA VAL A 17 -4.99 4.57 -3.55
C VAL A 17 -5.39 5.92 -2.96
N GLU A 18 -6.43 5.96 -2.13
CA GLU A 18 -6.82 7.16 -1.37
C GLU A 18 -5.68 7.61 -0.45
N ILE A 19 -5.12 6.70 0.36
CA ILE A 19 -3.95 6.97 1.22
C ILE A 19 -2.76 7.47 0.39
N ALA A 20 -2.51 6.85 -0.78
CA ALA A 20 -1.44 7.29 -1.68
C ALA A 20 -1.66 8.72 -2.19
N HIS A 21 -2.91 9.12 -2.48
CA HIS A 21 -3.22 10.47 -2.92
C HIS A 21 -3.01 11.53 -1.84
N ASP A 22 -3.11 11.17 -0.56
CA ASP A 22 -2.79 12.05 0.55
C ASP A 22 -1.27 12.28 0.68
N LEU A 23 -0.44 11.43 0.06
CA LEU A 23 1.01 11.59 -0.01
C LEU A 23 1.50 12.55 -1.13
N ARG A 24 0.62 13.36 -1.72
CA ARG A 24 0.99 14.34 -2.78
C ARG A 24 2.10 15.31 -2.38
N GLU A 25 2.29 15.57 -1.09
CA GLU A 25 3.39 16.41 -0.60
C GLU A 25 4.76 15.72 -0.70
N TRP A 26 4.77 14.39 -0.73
CA TRP A 26 5.97 13.55 -0.78
C TRP A 26 6.27 13.02 -2.19
N LEU A 27 5.24 12.92 -3.04
CA LEU A 27 5.33 12.35 -4.38
C LEU A 27 4.77 13.30 -5.44
N ASN A 28 5.53 13.46 -6.53
CA ASN A 28 5.01 14.10 -7.73
C ASN A 28 3.95 13.21 -8.42
N GLU A 29 3.25 13.77 -9.41
CA GLU A 29 2.18 13.02 -10.11
C GLU A 29 2.66 11.72 -10.77
N GLN A 30 3.90 11.68 -11.27
CA GLN A 30 4.44 10.48 -11.88
C GLN A 30 4.67 9.38 -10.85
N GLY A 31 5.18 9.74 -9.67
CA GLY A 31 5.34 8.84 -8.53
C GLY A 31 3.99 8.28 -8.05
N LEU A 32 2.98 9.14 -7.94
CA LEU A 32 1.62 8.73 -7.60
C LEU A 32 1.02 7.77 -8.63
N ARG A 33 1.13 8.10 -9.92
CA ARG A 33 0.65 7.21 -10.99
C ARG A 33 1.35 5.85 -10.96
N LYS A 34 2.66 5.83 -10.74
CA LYS A 34 3.42 4.58 -10.62
C LYS A 34 2.98 3.78 -9.39
N MET A 35 2.83 4.41 -8.24
CA MET A 35 2.38 3.74 -7.01
C MET A 35 1.00 3.11 -7.20
N VAL A 36 0.04 3.81 -7.83
CA VAL A 36 -1.30 3.26 -8.11
C VAL A 36 -1.24 2.02 -9.00
N VAL A 37 -0.34 2.00 -9.99
CA VAL A 37 -0.11 0.79 -10.82
C VAL A 37 0.49 -0.32 -9.96
N ASP A 38 1.55 -0.03 -9.22
CA ASP A 38 2.28 -1.01 -8.42
C ASP A 38 1.40 -1.62 -7.29
N ILE A 39 0.50 -0.84 -6.65
CA ILE A 39 -0.48 -1.32 -5.66
C ILE A 39 -1.37 -2.43 -6.25
N ARG A 40 -1.73 -2.31 -7.53
CA ARG A 40 -2.62 -3.24 -8.22
C ARG A 40 -1.89 -4.42 -8.85
N GLU A 41 -0.61 -4.23 -9.18
CA GLU A 41 0.22 -5.25 -9.82
C GLU A 41 0.86 -6.20 -8.80
N TYR A 42 1.31 -5.67 -7.67
CA TYR A 42 2.07 -6.40 -6.66
C TYR A 42 1.25 -6.68 -5.40
N GLU A 43 1.81 -7.49 -4.50
CA GLU A 43 1.11 -7.87 -3.28
C GLU A 43 1.12 -6.74 -2.27
N THR A 44 -0.06 -6.30 -1.84
CA THR A 44 -0.19 -5.19 -0.88
C THR A 44 -0.61 -5.72 0.48
N TYR A 45 0.09 -5.28 1.53
CA TYR A 45 -0.21 -5.56 2.94
C TYR A 45 -0.63 -4.27 3.64
N GLY A 46 -1.73 -4.32 4.37
CA GLY A 46 -2.31 -3.19 5.08
C GLY A 46 -2.07 -3.27 6.57
N ALA A 47 -1.87 -2.11 7.20
CA ALA A 47 -1.91 -1.91 8.64
C ALA A 47 -3.33 -1.47 9.04
N TYR A 48 -3.98 -2.25 9.90
CA TYR A 48 -5.35 -2.01 10.32
C TYR A 48 -5.41 -1.65 11.79
N LEU A 49 -5.79 -0.41 12.11
CA LEU A 49 -5.97 0.08 13.48
C LEU A 49 -7.46 0.08 13.83
N ASN A 50 -7.84 -0.74 14.81
CA ASN A 50 -9.24 -0.96 15.20
C ASN A 50 -10.14 -1.32 14.01
N GLY A 51 -9.62 -2.08 13.04
CA GLY A 51 -10.32 -2.52 11.83
C GLY A 51 -10.25 -1.56 10.64
N GLU A 52 -9.78 -0.33 10.83
CA GLU A 52 -9.62 0.64 9.74
C GLU A 52 -8.22 0.59 9.13
N LEU A 53 -8.13 0.62 7.80
CA LEU A 53 -6.86 0.68 7.08
C LEU A 53 -6.21 2.05 7.29
N VAL A 54 -5.03 2.07 7.90
CA VAL A 54 -4.30 3.31 8.22
C VAL A 54 -2.95 3.42 7.50
N GLY A 55 -2.50 2.37 6.83
CA GLY A 55 -1.25 2.37 6.09
C GLY A 55 -1.07 1.08 5.30
N PHE A 56 -0.09 1.05 4.40
CA PHE A 56 0.19 -0.13 3.59
C PHE A 56 1.66 -0.24 3.17
N ALA A 57 2.05 -1.43 2.75
CA ALA A 57 3.28 -1.71 2.05
C ALA A 57 2.99 -2.55 0.79
N VAL A 58 3.65 -2.20 -0.31
CA VAL A 58 3.58 -2.95 -1.58
C VAL A 58 4.84 -3.78 -1.71
N LEU A 59 4.69 -5.09 -1.90
CA LEU A 59 5.78 -6.06 -1.95
C LEU A 59 5.85 -6.73 -3.32
N ARG A 60 7.03 -6.68 -3.94
CA ARG A 60 7.37 -7.52 -5.08
C ARG A 60 8.21 -8.70 -4.60
N PHE A 61 7.76 -9.92 -4.86
CA PHE A 61 8.49 -11.14 -4.48
C PHE A 61 9.39 -11.60 -5.63
N GLU A 62 10.63 -11.93 -5.30
CA GLU A 62 11.64 -12.44 -6.22
C GLU A 62 12.39 -13.60 -5.56
N HIS A 63 12.09 -14.84 -6.00
CA HIS A 63 12.65 -16.07 -5.42
C HIS A 63 12.57 -16.09 -3.88
N ASP A 64 13.71 -15.84 -3.22
CA ASP A 64 13.89 -15.97 -1.77
C ASP A 64 13.86 -14.62 -1.03
N PHE A 65 13.57 -13.51 -1.72
CA PHE A 65 13.45 -12.20 -1.08
C PHE A 65 12.20 -11.44 -1.53
N ALA A 66 11.81 -10.46 -0.71
CA ALA A 66 10.74 -9.52 -1.00
C ALA A 66 11.32 -8.11 -1.04
N GLU A 67 11.04 -7.39 -2.11
CA GLU A 67 11.34 -5.97 -2.26
C GLU A 67 10.14 -5.14 -1.78
N ILE A 68 10.38 -4.26 -0.81
CA ILE A 68 9.38 -3.25 -0.41
C ILE A 68 9.42 -2.13 -1.45
N MET A 69 8.48 -2.16 -2.38
CA MET A 69 8.38 -1.19 -3.47
C MET A 69 7.89 0.16 -2.95
N TRP A 70 6.90 0.12 -2.05
CA TRP A 70 6.26 1.31 -1.49
C TRP A 70 5.86 1.06 -0.04
N MET A 71 5.85 2.13 0.75
CA MET A 71 5.31 2.14 2.10
C MET A 71 4.66 3.49 2.36
N ALA A 72 3.46 3.46 2.95
CA ALA A 72 2.66 4.61 3.32
C ALA A 72 2.05 4.37 4.70
N VAL A 73 2.08 5.39 5.57
CA VAL A 73 1.62 5.35 6.97
C VAL A 73 0.87 6.63 7.28
#